data_AF-B5JS87-F1
#
_entry.id   AF-B5JS87-F1
#
_cell.length_a   1.000
_cell.length_b   1.000
_cell.length_c   1.000
_cell.angle_alpha   90.00
_cell.angle_beta   90.00
_cell.angle_gamma   90.00
#
_symmetry.space_group_name_H-M   'P 1'
#
loop_
_entity.id
_entity.type
_entity.pdbx_description
1 polymer ?
#
loop_
_entity_poly.entity_id
_entity_poly.type
_entity_poly.pdbx_seq_one_letter_code
_entity_poly.pdbx_strand_id
1 'polypeptide(L)'
;MIQAQIYLFLDAAGRRSYSGWLRFFGQVVRQFDGFVNIQMLEVEGKNNLGLALIFENRQKLDAFFESAVFHQLMRRMKPHFEKPYRRILFRARNLYDYKKPTSEDKTLVKAKPSHMESPTKPAEQLNQSPVEKASDKPSSEIEVDEHKKVVDLSRYQQA
;
A
#
# COMPACT_ATOMS: atom_id res chain seq x y z
N MET A 1 -8.53 15.55 0.57
CA MET A 1 -7.83 14.65 -0.38
C MET A 1 -8.66 13.40 -0.61
N ILE A 2 -8.67 12.91 -1.84
CA ILE A 2 -9.35 11.67 -2.25
C ILE A 2 -8.30 10.76 -2.89
N GLN A 3 -8.33 9.49 -2.54
CA GLN A 3 -7.52 8.46 -3.16
C GLN A 3 -8.42 7.54 -4.00
N ALA A 4 -8.06 7.31 -5.25
CA ALA A 4 -8.65 6.29 -6.10
C ALA A 4 -7.66 5.16 -6.32
N GLN A 5 -8.07 3.94 -6.01
CA GLN A 5 -7.32 2.74 -6.34
C GLN A 5 -7.88 2.13 -7.62
N ILE A 6 -7.01 1.85 -8.58
CA ILE A 6 -7.31 1.22 -9.85
C ILE A 6 -6.63 -0.14 -9.86
N TYR A 7 -7.40 -1.19 -10.05
CA TYR A 7 -6.91 -2.55 -10.19
C TYR A 7 -7.06 -2.99 -11.63
N LEU A 8 -5.93 -3.26 -12.27
CA LEU A 8 -5.82 -3.76 -13.62
C LEU A 8 -5.61 -5.28 -13.57
N PHE A 9 -6.31 -5.98 -14.45
CA PHE A 9 -6.25 -7.44 -14.57
C PHE A 9 -5.76 -7.76 -15.97
N LEU A 10 -4.45 -7.96 -16.09
CA LEU A 10 -3.76 -8.02 -17.37
C LEU A 10 -3.25 -9.43 -17.65
N ASP A 11 -3.28 -9.82 -18.91
CA ASP A 11 -2.58 -11.01 -19.39
C ASP A 11 -1.04 -10.83 -19.30
N ALA A 12 -0.31 -11.89 -19.64
CA ALA A 12 1.15 -11.89 -19.60
C ALA A 12 1.77 -10.81 -20.52
N ALA A 13 1.15 -10.49 -21.66
CA ALA A 13 1.64 -9.48 -22.60
C ALA A 13 1.41 -8.05 -22.07
N GLY A 14 0.25 -7.81 -21.48
CA GLY A 14 -0.10 -6.57 -20.80
C GLY A 14 0.81 -6.30 -19.61
N ARG A 15 1.17 -7.33 -18.84
CA ARG A 15 2.11 -7.20 -17.72
C ARG A 15 3.50 -6.75 -18.18
N ARG A 16 3.99 -7.26 -19.31
CA ARG A 16 5.27 -6.82 -19.91
C ARG A 16 5.20 -5.36 -20.38
N SER A 17 4.05 -4.97 -20.93
CA SER A 17 3.82 -3.61 -21.45
C SER A 17 3.46 -2.58 -20.36
N TYR A 18 3.10 -3.05 -19.17
CA TYR A 18 2.58 -2.22 -18.08
C TYR A 18 3.56 -1.16 -17.62
N SER A 19 4.85 -1.46 -17.51
CA SER A 19 5.86 -0.48 -17.07
C SER A 19 5.97 0.71 -18.03
N GLY A 20 5.91 0.45 -19.34
CA GLY A 20 5.89 1.47 -20.39
C GLY A 20 4.59 2.29 -20.35
N TRP A 21 3.46 1.61 -20.23
CA TRP A 21 2.17 2.29 -20.08
C TRP A 21 2.11 3.14 -18.80
N LEU A 22 2.62 2.65 -17.67
CA LEU A 22 2.64 3.35 -16.39
C LEU A 22 3.49 4.61 -16.44
N ARG A 23 4.64 4.57 -17.13
CA ARG A 23 5.45 5.78 -17.36
C ARG A 23 4.68 6.85 -18.11
N PHE A 24 4.02 6.46 -19.20
CA PHE A 24 3.20 7.38 -19.99
C PHE A 24 1.98 7.90 -19.20
N PHE A 25 1.26 6.99 -18.54
CA PHE A 25 0.14 7.31 -17.66
C PHE A 25 0.54 8.30 -16.57
N GLY A 26 1.68 8.06 -15.92
CA GLY A 26 2.23 8.92 -14.87
C GLY A 26 2.58 10.32 -15.38
N GLN A 27 3.14 10.44 -16.59
CA GLN A 27 3.41 11.75 -17.21
C GLN A 27 2.13 12.53 -17.49
N VAL A 28 1.11 11.84 -18.00
CA VAL A 28 -0.17 12.47 -18.35
C VAL A 28 -0.96 12.88 -17.12
N VAL A 29 -1.11 11.98 -16.13
CA VAL A 29 -1.93 12.27 -14.94
C VAL A 29 -1.35 13.41 -14.09
N ARG A 30 -0.02 13.58 -14.10
CA ARG A 30 0.67 14.69 -13.42
C ARG A 30 0.31 16.07 -13.96
N GLN A 31 -0.20 16.15 -15.19
CA GLN A 31 -0.63 17.41 -15.80
C GLN A 31 -2.07 17.78 -15.44
N PHE A 32 -2.82 16.88 -14.80
CA PHE A 32 -4.19 17.16 -14.40
C PHE A 32 -4.24 18.05 -13.15
N ASP A 33 -5.11 19.04 -13.21
CA ASP A 33 -5.34 19.94 -12.10
C ASP A 33 -5.85 19.20 -10.85
N GLY A 34 -5.31 19.55 -9.70
CA GLY A 34 -5.56 18.89 -8.42
C GLY A 34 -4.99 17.48 -8.27
N PHE A 35 -4.12 17.02 -9.18
CA PHE A 35 -3.33 15.80 -8.97
C PHE A 35 -2.27 16.01 -7.88
N VAL A 36 -2.17 15.06 -6.95
CA VAL A 36 -1.21 15.13 -5.84
C VAL A 36 -0.14 14.05 -5.95
N ASN A 37 -0.54 12.80 -6.15
CA ASN A 37 0.42 11.69 -6.17
C ASN A 37 -0.10 10.45 -6.91
N ILE A 38 0.84 9.61 -7.35
CA ILE A 38 0.60 8.28 -7.91
C ILE A 38 1.52 7.27 -7.22
N GLN A 39 0.95 6.16 -6.78
CA GLN A 39 1.68 5.07 -6.13
C GLN A 39 1.29 3.74 -6.76
N MET A 40 2.25 2.84 -6.87
CA MET A 40 1.98 1.46 -7.23
C MET A 40 1.55 0.70 -5.98
N LEU A 41 0.52 -0.14 -6.11
CA LEU A 41 0.08 -1.01 -5.04
C LEU A 41 0.58 -2.43 -5.32
N GLU A 42 1.10 -3.07 -4.28
CA GLU A 42 1.32 -4.51 -4.31
C GLU A 42 -0.04 -5.19 -4.24
N VAL A 43 -0.31 -6.07 -5.21
CA VAL A 43 -1.56 -6.81 -5.30
C VAL A 43 -1.21 -8.28 -5.38
N GLU A 44 -1.87 -9.10 -4.56
CA GLU A 44 -1.69 -10.55 -4.62
C GLU A 44 -2.21 -11.08 -5.96
N GLY A 45 -1.41 -11.93 -6.60
CA GLY A 45 -1.74 -12.59 -7.87
C GLY A 45 -0.87 -12.14 -9.05
N LYS A 46 -0.45 -13.11 -9.86
CA LYS A 46 0.53 -12.91 -10.96
C LYS A 46 0.02 -11.96 -12.06
N ASN A 47 -1.28 -11.74 -12.18
CA ASN A 47 -1.88 -10.96 -13.26
C ASN A 47 -2.57 -9.67 -12.77
N ASN A 48 -2.45 -9.38 -11.48
CA ASN A 48 -3.10 -8.25 -10.84
C ASN A 48 -2.09 -7.13 -10.63
N LEU A 49 -2.45 -5.92 -11.04
CA LEU A 49 -1.63 -4.72 -10.86
C LEU A 49 -2.49 -3.62 -10.26
N GLY A 50 -1.96 -2.93 -9.25
CA GLY A 50 -2.69 -1.90 -8.54
C GLY A 50 -2.01 -0.54 -8.66
N LEU A 51 -2.83 0.50 -8.76
CA LEU A 51 -2.41 1.90 -8.79
C LEU A 51 -3.27 2.72 -7.85
N ALA A 52 -2.65 3.50 -6.98
CA ALA A 52 -3.30 4.53 -6.20
C ALA A 52 -3.03 5.90 -6.82
N LEU A 53 -4.10 6.65 -7.08
CA LEU A 53 -4.06 8.04 -7.51
C LEU A 53 -4.62 8.91 -6.40
N ILE A 54 -3.94 9.99 -6.08
CA ILE A 54 -4.34 10.92 -5.04
C ILE A 54 -4.62 12.27 -5.69
N PHE A 55 -5.81 12.79 -5.43
CA PHE A 55 -6.27 14.10 -5.88
C PHE A 55 -6.69 14.95 -4.67
N GLU A 56 -6.66 16.27 -4.82
CA GLU A 56 -7.03 17.21 -3.77
C GLU A 56 -8.48 17.03 -3.31
N ASN A 57 -9.39 16.90 -4.27
CA ASN A 57 -10.82 16.79 -4.04
C ASN A 57 -11.49 15.85 -5.06
N ARG A 58 -12.76 15.54 -4.78
CA ARG A 58 -13.52 14.56 -5.57
C ARG A 58 -13.86 15.07 -6.98
N GLN A 59 -14.13 16.36 -7.13
CA GLN A 59 -14.51 16.96 -8.42
C GLN A 59 -13.37 16.84 -9.44
N LYS A 60 -12.13 17.15 -9.02
CA LYS A 60 -10.93 17.01 -9.88
C LYS A 60 -10.69 15.56 -10.29
N LEU A 61 -10.86 14.63 -9.35
CA LEU A 61 -10.74 13.19 -9.62
C LEU A 61 -11.78 12.70 -10.63
N ASP A 62 -13.05 13.07 -10.46
CA ASP A 62 -14.13 12.66 -11.36
C ASP A 62 -13.90 13.24 -12.76
N ALA A 63 -13.51 14.51 -12.86
CA ALA A 63 -13.14 15.14 -14.13
C ALA A 63 -11.99 14.41 -14.84
N PHE A 64 -10.98 13.92 -14.12
CA PHE A 64 -9.93 13.09 -14.69
C PHE A 64 -10.49 11.77 -15.26
N PHE A 65 -11.32 11.05 -14.51
CA PHE A 65 -11.87 9.76 -14.94
C PHE A 65 -12.88 9.87 -16.10
N GLU A 66 -13.60 10.98 -16.19
CA GLU A 66 -14.53 11.28 -17.29
C GLU A 66 -13.83 11.88 -18.51
N SER A 67 -12.54 12.23 -18.38
CA SER A 67 -11.78 12.84 -19.47
C SER A 67 -11.56 11.86 -20.63
N ALA A 68 -11.61 12.39 -21.85
CA ALA A 68 -11.24 11.65 -23.05
C ALA A 68 -9.80 11.08 -22.97
N VAL A 69 -8.91 11.79 -22.27
CA VAL A 69 -7.52 11.39 -22.06
C VAL A 69 -7.44 10.10 -21.26
N PHE A 70 -8.18 9.98 -20.15
CA PHE A 70 -8.23 8.75 -19.37
C PHE A 70 -8.77 7.59 -20.21
N HIS A 71 -9.86 7.80 -20.95
CA HIS A 71 -10.41 6.78 -21.83
C HIS A 71 -9.42 6.34 -22.91
N GLN A 72 -8.63 7.25 -23.47
CA GLN A 72 -7.59 6.94 -24.43
C GLN A 72 -6.44 6.15 -23.81
N LEU A 73 -6.01 6.51 -22.60
CA LEU A 73 -4.99 5.78 -21.84
C LEU A 73 -5.42 4.34 -21.58
N MET A 74 -6.67 4.14 -21.15
CA MET A 74 -7.22 2.81 -20.87
C MET A 74 -7.44 2.01 -22.15
N ARG A 75 -7.78 2.65 -23.27
CA ARG A 75 -7.94 1.98 -24.57
C ARG A 75 -6.65 1.30 -25.04
N ARG A 76 -5.47 1.87 -24.74
CA ARG A 76 -4.17 1.25 -25.06
C ARG A 76 -3.94 -0.07 -24.33
N MET A 77 -4.48 -0.22 -23.12
CA MET A 77 -4.38 -1.46 -22.33
C MET A 77 -5.53 -2.42 -22.56
N LYS A 78 -6.60 -1.96 -23.22
CA LYS A 78 -7.83 -2.75 -23.44
C LYS A 78 -7.60 -4.12 -24.07
N PRO A 79 -6.73 -4.29 -25.08
CA PRO A 79 -6.46 -5.61 -25.68
C PRO A 79 -5.87 -6.62 -24.71
N HIS A 80 -5.28 -6.16 -23.60
CA HIS A 80 -4.59 -6.98 -22.62
C HIS A 80 -5.42 -7.27 -21.36
N PHE A 81 -6.66 -6.75 -21.26
CA PHE A 81 -7.50 -7.00 -20.10
C PHE A 81 -8.11 -8.40 -20.13
N GLU A 82 -7.81 -9.20 -19.11
CA GLU A 82 -8.49 -10.49 -18.87
C GLU A 82 -9.91 -10.26 -18.33
N LYS A 83 -10.11 -9.17 -17.58
CA LYS A 83 -11.41 -8.75 -17.05
C LYS A 83 -11.42 -7.23 -16.86
N PRO A 84 -12.61 -6.61 -16.75
CA PRO A 84 -12.72 -5.16 -16.54
C PRO A 84 -11.92 -4.70 -15.31
N TYR A 85 -11.24 -3.56 -15.44
CA TYR A 85 -10.54 -2.96 -14.31
C TYR A 85 -11.54 -2.59 -13.21
N ARG A 86 -11.08 -2.60 -11.96
CA ARG A 86 -11.87 -2.16 -10.80
C ARG A 86 -11.35 -0.82 -10.28
N ARG A 87 -12.27 0.00 -9.79
CA ARG A 87 -11.95 1.29 -9.16
C ARG A 87 -12.57 1.34 -7.77
N ILE A 88 -11.77 1.68 -6.77
CA ILE A 88 -12.22 1.88 -5.38
C ILE A 88 -11.84 3.29 -4.96
N LEU A 89 -12.75 4.02 -4.32
CA LEU A 89 -12.48 5.39 -3.85
C LEU A 89 -12.45 5.44 -2.34
N PHE A 90 -11.43 6.10 -1.82
CA PHE A 90 -11.22 6.37 -0.40
C PHE A 90 -11.16 7.87 -0.18
N ARG A 91 -11.90 8.36 0.80
CA ARG A 91 -11.80 9.74 1.26
C ARG A 91 -10.86 9.78 2.46
N ALA A 92 -9.70 10.40 2.28
CA ALA A 92 -8.85 10.72 3.41
C ALA A 92 -9.48 11.91 4.15
N ARG A 93 -9.89 11.71 5.40
CA ARG A 93 -10.10 12.83 6.34
C ARG A 93 -8.71 13.31 6.76
N ASN A 94 -8.54 14.62 6.91
CA ASN A 94 -7.29 15.16 7.45
C ASN A 94 -7.01 14.48 8.79
N LEU A 95 -5.88 13.79 8.91
CA LEU A 95 -5.47 13.13 10.15
C LEU A 95 -5.22 14.15 11.28
N TYR A 96 -5.10 15.44 10.92
CA TYR A 96 -4.88 16.56 11.83
C TYR A 96 -6.17 17.30 12.25
N ASP A 97 -7.35 16.83 11.83
CA ASP A 97 -8.63 17.30 12.37
C ASP A 97 -8.98 16.60 13.69
N TYR A 98 -7.98 16.39 14.55
CA TYR A 98 -8.24 16.16 15.96
C TYR A 98 -8.80 17.48 16.50
N LYS A 99 -10.12 17.51 16.72
CA LYS A 99 -10.78 18.55 17.51
C LYS A 99 -9.87 18.88 18.69
N LYS A 100 -9.40 20.12 18.79
CA LYS A 100 -8.84 20.63 20.04
C LYS A 100 -9.88 20.30 21.12
N PRO A 101 -9.52 19.62 22.23
CA PRO A 101 -10.45 19.48 23.33
C PRO A 101 -10.81 20.91 23.73
N THR A 102 -12.06 21.31 23.49
CA THR A 102 -12.64 22.51 24.07
C THR A 102 -12.64 22.27 25.57
N SER A 103 -11.65 22.86 26.23
CA SER A 103 -11.48 22.88 27.67
C SER A 103 -12.53 23.79 28.30
N GLU A 104 -13.78 23.33 28.30
CA GLU A 104 -14.86 23.93 29.08
C GLU A 104 -15.78 22.82 29.60
N ASP A 105 -15.29 22.07 30.59
CA ASP A 105 -16.19 21.42 31.55
C ASP A 105 -15.60 21.57 32.96
N LYS A 106 -15.77 22.79 33.49
CA LYS A 106 -15.68 23.02 34.93
C LYS A 106 -17.01 22.57 35.54
N THR A 107 -17.12 21.29 35.86
CA THR A 107 -18.09 20.83 36.87
C THR A 107 -17.37 20.01 37.95
N LEU A 108 -17.07 20.76 39.00
CA LEU A 108 -16.54 20.35 40.28
C LEU A 108 -17.57 19.43 40.98
N VAL A 109 -17.43 18.11 40.87
CA VAL A 109 -18.18 17.18 41.74
C VAL A 109 -17.24 16.62 42.80
N LYS A 110 -17.40 17.19 43.99
CA LYS A 110 -16.76 16.89 45.26
C LYS A 110 -17.08 15.46 45.70
N ALA A 111 -16.16 14.52 45.51
CA ALA A 111 -16.26 13.19 46.11
C ALA A 111 -15.93 13.27 47.61
N LYS A 112 -16.92 12.98 48.47
CA LYS A 112 -16.74 12.71 49.90
C LYS A 112 -16.02 11.37 50.07
N PRO A 113 -15.03 11.25 50.97
CA PRO A 113 -14.42 9.97 51.31
C PRO A 113 -15.25 9.28 52.41
N SER A 114 -15.62 8.02 52.20
CA SER A 114 -16.14 7.14 53.25
C SER A 114 -15.49 5.76 53.16
N HIS A 115 -14.50 5.58 54.04
CA HIS A 115 -14.23 4.45 54.95
C HIS A 115 -14.18 2.97 54.49
N MET A 116 -13.17 2.30 55.08
CA MET A 116 -13.00 0.86 55.38
C MET A 116 -12.59 -0.06 54.23
N GLU A 117 -11.62 -0.98 54.33
CA GLU A 117 -10.68 -1.38 55.38
C GLU A 117 -9.63 -2.35 54.75
N SER A 118 -8.38 -2.25 55.22
CA SER A 118 -7.38 -3.34 55.44
C SER A 118 -6.86 -4.21 54.27
N PRO A 119 -5.73 -4.96 54.38
CA PRO A 119 -4.53 -4.81 55.24
C PRO A 119 -3.15 -5.04 54.52
N THR A 120 -2.11 -4.51 55.16
CA THR A 120 -0.73 -5.01 55.41
C THR A 120 0.12 -5.73 54.32
N LYS A 121 1.29 -5.10 54.04
CA LYS A 121 2.61 -5.59 53.54
C LYS A 121 3.05 -6.98 54.07
N PRO A 122 4.06 -7.71 53.50
CA PRO A 122 5.40 -7.17 53.20
C PRO A 122 6.24 -7.81 52.07
N ALA A 123 7.46 -7.30 51.95
CA ALA A 123 8.50 -7.50 50.94
C ALA A 123 9.39 -8.77 51.14
N GLU A 124 10.18 -9.04 50.09
CA GLU A 124 11.49 -9.70 50.03
C GLU A 124 11.63 -11.22 50.27
N GLN A 125 12.19 -11.90 49.26
CA GLN A 125 13.35 -12.83 49.33
C GLN A 125 13.63 -13.39 47.91
N LEU A 126 14.77 -13.11 47.25
CA LEU A 126 16.13 -13.65 47.45
C LEU A 126 16.27 -15.13 47.07
N ASN A 127 17.28 -15.38 46.21
CA ASN A 127 18.08 -16.58 45.99
C ASN A 127 17.80 -17.55 44.81
N GLN A 128 18.83 -17.58 43.95
CA GLN A 128 19.64 -18.72 43.51
C GLN A 128 19.30 -19.50 42.22
N SER A 129 20.24 -19.34 41.28
CA SER A 129 20.64 -20.14 40.08
C SER A 129 20.90 -21.64 40.41
N PRO A 130 21.46 -22.55 39.54
CA PRO A 130 22.07 -22.41 38.19
C PRO A 130 21.96 -23.67 37.24
N VAL A 131 22.69 -23.64 36.09
CA VAL A 131 23.22 -24.77 35.23
C VAL A 131 22.19 -25.71 34.53
N GLU A 132 22.39 -26.35 33.36
CA GLU A 132 23.54 -26.72 32.52
C GLU A 132 23.06 -27.30 31.15
N LYS A 133 23.86 -27.07 30.08
CA LYS A 133 24.12 -27.95 28.90
C LYS A 133 22.95 -28.39 27.96
N ALA A 134 23.13 -28.67 26.68
CA ALA A 134 24.28 -28.81 25.79
C ALA A 134 23.81 -28.81 24.31
N SER A 135 24.75 -28.52 23.39
CA SER A 135 24.97 -29.07 22.03
C SER A 135 23.78 -29.14 21.04
N ASP A 136 23.88 -28.80 19.76
CA ASP A 136 24.93 -29.10 18.78
C ASP A 136 24.67 -28.29 17.48
N LYS A 137 25.72 -27.81 16.83
CA LYS A 137 25.78 -27.36 15.41
C LYS A 137 26.44 -28.51 14.62
N PRO A 138 26.49 -28.60 13.25
CA PRO A 138 26.09 -27.66 12.18
C PRO A 138 25.38 -28.39 10.99
N SER A 139 24.95 -27.75 9.89
CA SER A 139 25.65 -27.69 8.58
C SER A 139 24.57 -27.35 7.54
N SER A 140 24.60 -26.21 6.84
CA SER A 140 25.18 -25.99 5.50
C SER A 140 24.64 -26.89 4.38
N GLU A 141 23.80 -26.33 3.51
CA GLU A 141 23.86 -26.63 2.07
C GLU A 141 23.44 -25.37 1.30
N ILE A 142 24.45 -24.74 0.69
CA ILE A 142 24.31 -23.68 -0.31
C ILE A 142 24.73 -24.38 -1.60
N GLU A 143 23.78 -24.67 -2.48
CA GLU A 143 24.09 -25.10 -3.83
C GLU A 143 23.90 -23.91 -4.77
N VAL A 144 25.03 -23.48 -5.33
CA VAL A 144 25.15 -22.59 -6.46
C VAL A 144 25.35 -23.51 -7.65
N ASP A 145 24.52 -23.43 -8.70
CA ASP A 145 25.00 -23.80 -10.02
C ASP A 145 24.36 -22.96 -11.13
N GLU A 146 25.23 -22.64 -12.07
CA GLU A 146 25.25 -21.57 -13.03
C GLU A 146 25.10 -22.21 -14.41
N HIS A 147 24.05 -21.91 -15.21
CA HIS A 147 24.13 -22.21 -16.65
C HIS A 147 23.35 -21.23 -17.54
N LYS A 148 24.06 -20.16 -17.90
CA LYS A 148 24.26 -19.62 -19.25
C LYS A 148 23.46 -20.31 -20.39
N LYS A 149 22.64 -19.54 -21.12
CA LYS A 149 22.61 -19.52 -22.61
C LYS A 149 21.77 -18.34 -23.12
N VAL A 150 22.44 -17.29 -23.60
CA VAL A 150 22.64 -16.97 -25.03
C VAL A 150 21.41 -16.33 -25.67
N VAL A 151 21.55 -15.02 -25.86
CA VAL A 151 20.79 -14.14 -26.73
C VAL A 151 20.89 -14.64 -28.17
N ASP A 152 19.76 -14.86 -28.84
CA ASP A 152 19.68 -14.88 -30.29
C ASP A 152 18.85 -13.68 -30.76
N LEU A 153 19.56 -12.69 -31.32
CA LEU A 153 19.06 -11.41 -31.80
C LEU A 153 18.90 -11.39 -33.33
N SER A 154 18.75 -12.55 -33.97
CA SER A 154 18.73 -12.65 -35.43
C SER A 154 17.45 -13.27 -35.96
N ARG A 155 16.35 -12.49 -35.98
CA ARG A 155 15.25 -12.63 -36.97
C ARG A 155 14.23 -11.51 -36.79
N TYR A 156 13.80 -10.93 -37.92
CA TYR A 156 12.90 -9.77 -38.09
C TYR A 156 13.57 -8.42 -38.38
N GLN A 157 14.53 -8.43 -39.30
CA GLN A 157 14.48 -7.51 -40.44
C GLN A 157 14.23 -8.34 -41.71
N GLN A 158 13.60 -7.71 -42.70
CA GLN A 158 13.29 -8.19 -44.06
C GLN A 158 11.93 -8.88 -44.23
N ALA A 159 10.90 -8.08 -44.52
CA ALA A 159 10.21 -8.01 -45.82
C ALA A 159 8.90 -7.22 -45.68
#